data_AF-A0A369I9P9-F1
#
_entry.id   AF-A0A369I9P9-F1
#
_cell.length_a   1.000
_cell.length_b   1.000
_cell.length_c   1.000
_cell.angle_alpha   90.00
_cell.angle_beta   90.00
_cell.angle_gamma   90.00
#
_symmetry.space_group_name_H-M   'P 1'
#
loop_
_entity.id
_entity.type
_entity.pdbx_description
1 polymer ?
#
loop_
_entity_poly.entity_id
_entity_poly.type
_entity_poly.pdbx_seq_one_letter_code
_entity_poly.pdbx_strand_id
1 'polypeptide(L)'
;MATKKVKKNVLDFTMQPQQQFAWCWTAVGTSCAHFYDPESQWTQCKVASASIEPSPGNCCDDPESLACDTPWYLITTNNQGSFVTTHIPSSFVIGALPVHKLMAEIDQGRLVAFKLEITLEHVLDFNIDGHEIKIPKFGHFVVIAGYESSMASPNDQNVMVYVHDPFSLEKGYSTMTYEVFQTNYKCHGGVVADANSTNGIDSVTGCIVTHSFFTSPLQNT
;
A
#
# COMPACT_ATOMS: atom_id res chain seq x y z
N MET A 1 22.99 -33.79 9.92
CA MET A 1 21.79 -33.02 9.54
C MET A 1 22.26 -31.76 8.84
N ALA A 2 21.88 -31.54 7.57
CA ALA A 2 22.24 -30.31 6.87
C ALA A 2 21.46 -29.13 7.48
N THR A 3 22.17 -28.09 7.90
CA THR A 3 21.57 -26.84 8.39
C THR A 3 20.73 -26.23 7.27
N LYS A 4 19.43 -26.09 7.51
CA LYS A 4 18.48 -25.43 6.61
C LYS A 4 18.94 -23.97 6.43
N LYS A 5 19.46 -23.62 5.24
CA LYS A 5 20.00 -22.28 4.97
C LYS A 5 18.83 -21.31 4.81
N VAL A 6 18.56 -20.54 5.86
CA VAL A 6 17.55 -19.48 5.82
C VAL A 6 18.11 -18.31 5.02
N LYS A 7 17.34 -17.84 4.02
CA LYS A 7 17.60 -16.58 3.32
C LYS A 7 16.59 -15.55 3.81
N LYS A 8 17.07 -14.48 4.43
CA LYS A 8 16.24 -13.39 4.96
C LYS A 8 16.84 -12.07 4.54
N ASN A 9 16.01 -11.15 4.08
CA ASN A 9 16.38 -9.77 3.84
C ASN A 9 15.19 -8.88 4.19
N VAL A 10 15.41 -7.88 5.04
CA VAL A 10 14.39 -6.93 5.49
C VAL A 10 15.05 -5.56 5.46
N LEU A 11 14.43 -4.65 4.70
CA LEU A 11 14.86 -3.27 4.58
C LEU A 11 14.37 -2.50 5.80
N ASP A 12 15.15 -1.51 6.23
CA ASP A 12 14.79 -0.62 7.35
C ASP A 12 13.75 0.41 6.89
N PHE A 13 12.54 -0.10 6.60
CA PHE A 13 11.43 0.67 6.10
C PHE A 13 10.38 0.83 7.19
N THR A 14 9.92 2.07 7.38
CA THR A 14 8.84 2.40 8.30
C THR A 14 7.68 2.99 7.51
N MET A 15 6.53 2.32 7.57
CA MET A 15 5.30 2.84 6.99
C MET A 15 4.63 3.82 7.94
N GLN A 16 4.33 5.01 7.45
CA GLN A 16 3.48 5.95 8.16
C GLN A 16 2.02 5.49 8.10
N PRO A 17 1.25 5.63 9.20
CA PRO A 17 -0.18 5.39 9.14
C PRO A 17 -0.84 6.42 8.22
N GLN A 18 -1.86 6.01 7.45
CA GLN A 18 -2.63 6.96 6.65
C GLN A 18 -3.38 7.95 7.54
N GLN A 19 -3.30 9.24 7.20
CA GLN A 19 -3.88 10.32 8.01
C GLN A 19 -5.37 10.53 7.73
N GLN A 20 -5.85 10.13 6.56
CA GLN A 20 -7.26 10.21 6.16
C GLN A 20 -7.75 8.86 5.63
N PHE A 21 -9.06 8.72 5.45
CA PHE A 21 -9.69 7.43 5.11
C PHE A 21 -9.24 6.90 3.73
N ALA A 22 -9.11 7.77 2.74
CA ALA A 22 -8.74 7.41 1.38
C ALA A 22 -7.23 7.61 1.09
N TRP A 23 -6.40 7.84 2.11
CA TRP A 23 -5.00 8.28 1.96
C TRP A 23 -3.96 7.15 2.01
N CYS A 24 -4.34 5.89 1.79
CA CYS A 24 -3.37 4.80 1.68
C CYS A 24 -2.30 5.09 0.60
N TRP A 25 -2.68 5.75 -0.49
CA TRP A 25 -1.78 6.12 -1.59
C TRP A 25 -0.80 7.25 -1.23
N THR A 26 -1.20 8.23 -0.42
CA THR A 26 -0.31 9.29 0.05
C THR A 26 0.64 8.77 1.12
N ALA A 27 0.15 7.90 2.02
CA ALA A 27 0.96 7.25 3.05
C ALA A 27 2.07 6.39 2.43
N VAL A 28 1.74 5.56 1.43
CA VAL A 28 2.73 4.77 0.67
C VAL A 28 3.73 5.67 -0.04
N GLY A 29 3.26 6.70 -0.78
CA GLY A 29 4.14 7.63 -1.49
C GLY A 29 5.10 8.36 -0.56
N THR A 30 4.58 8.92 0.52
CA THR A 30 5.36 9.67 1.51
C THR A 30 6.37 8.77 2.23
N SER A 31 5.96 7.58 2.67
CA SER A 31 6.84 6.64 3.37
C SER A 31 7.98 6.16 2.46
N CYS A 32 7.68 5.84 1.19
CA CYS A 32 8.71 5.48 0.22
C CYS A 32 9.65 6.66 -0.08
N ALA A 33 9.13 7.89 -0.13
CA ALA A 33 9.96 9.08 -0.34
C ALA A 33 10.96 9.25 0.80
N HIS A 34 10.53 9.14 2.06
CA HIS A 34 11.44 9.18 3.21
C HIS A 34 12.43 8.01 3.27
N PHE A 35 12.05 6.85 2.76
CA PHE A 35 12.97 5.70 2.68
C PHE A 35 14.13 5.96 1.70
N TYR A 36 13.85 6.55 0.54
CA TYR A 36 14.88 6.84 -0.46
C TYR A 36 15.59 8.18 -0.25
N ASP A 37 14.93 9.13 0.40
CA ASP A 37 15.46 10.43 0.80
C ASP A 37 14.98 10.77 2.22
N PRO A 38 15.78 10.45 3.25
CA PRO A 38 15.45 10.76 4.63
C PRO A 38 15.19 12.25 4.90
N GLU A 39 15.73 13.15 4.08
CA GLU A 39 15.54 14.60 4.18
C GLU A 39 14.33 15.11 3.38
N SER A 40 13.58 14.20 2.74
CA SER A 40 12.35 14.52 2.01
C SER A 40 11.40 15.34 2.87
N GLN A 41 10.86 16.42 2.28
CA GLN A 41 9.92 17.33 2.94
C GLN A 41 8.46 17.02 2.59
N TRP A 42 8.23 15.91 1.88
CA TRP A 42 6.89 15.45 1.56
C TRP A 42 6.16 15.03 2.82
N THR A 43 4.90 15.45 2.91
CA THR A 43 3.94 14.98 3.90
C THR A 43 2.72 14.47 3.15
N GLN A 44 1.90 13.62 3.78
CA GLN A 44 0.71 13.05 3.12
C GLN A 44 -0.21 14.14 2.56
N CYS A 45 -0.43 15.22 3.30
CA CYS A 45 -1.24 16.35 2.82
C CYS A 45 -0.60 17.10 1.64
N LYS A 46 0.73 17.32 1.65
CA LYS A 46 1.42 17.95 0.51
C LYS A 46 1.34 17.08 -0.74
N VAL A 47 1.44 15.76 -0.58
CA VAL A 47 1.26 14.81 -1.67
C VAL A 47 -0.18 14.84 -2.18
N ALA A 48 -1.18 14.90 -1.30
CA ALA A 48 -2.59 15.06 -1.68
C ALA A 48 -2.80 16.33 -2.53
N SER A 49 -2.41 17.50 -2.00
CA SER A 49 -2.54 18.81 -2.66
C SER A 49 -1.91 18.84 -4.06
N ALA A 50 -0.79 18.14 -4.24
CA ALA A 50 0.00 18.20 -5.47
C ALA A 50 -0.30 17.07 -6.47
N SER A 51 -0.96 15.98 -6.06
CA SER A 51 -1.20 14.82 -6.95
C SER A 51 -2.60 14.74 -7.53
N ILE A 52 -3.61 15.23 -6.80
CA ILE A 52 -5.02 15.09 -7.16
C ILE A 52 -5.34 16.05 -8.31
N GLU A 53 -6.03 15.54 -9.34
CA GLU A 53 -6.46 16.32 -10.50
C GLU A 53 -7.96 16.15 -10.76
N PRO A 54 -8.73 17.26 -10.95
CA PRO A 54 -8.30 18.66 -10.84
C PRO A 54 -7.85 19.03 -9.41
N SER A 55 -6.96 20.01 -9.29
CA SER A 55 -6.38 20.40 -7.99
C SER A 55 -7.46 20.68 -6.93
N PRO A 56 -7.35 20.08 -5.73
CA PRO A 56 -8.28 20.27 -4.63
C PRO A 56 -7.95 21.51 -3.77
N GLY A 57 -6.87 22.24 -4.07
CA GLY A 57 -6.33 23.27 -3.20
C GLY A 57 -5.33 22.73 -2.17
N ASN A 58 -5.20 23.41 -1.03
CA ASN A 58 -4.26 23.00 0.02
C ASN A 58 -4.91 22.02 1.01
N CYS A 59 -4.71 20.73 0.76
CA CYS A 59 -5.16 19.65 1.66
C CYS A 59 -4.46 19.61 3.01
N CYS A 60 -3.49 20.48 3.28
CA CYS A 60 -2.94 20.62 4.64
C CYS A 60 -3.80 21.50 5.54
N ASP A 61 -4.70 22.33 4.98
CA ASP A 61 -5.57 23.22 5.75
C ASP A 61 -6.92 22.55 6.09
N ASP A 62 -7.45 21.71 5.18
CA ASP A 62 -8.72 20.99 5.32
C ASP A 62 -8.60 19.56 4.73
N PRO A 63 -7.82 18.67 5.39
CA PRO A 63 -7.50 17.35 4.86
C PRO A 63 -8.71 16.41 4.77
N GLU A 64 -9.72 16.60 5.61
CA GLU A 64 -10.95 15.80 5.67
C GLU A 64 -11.99 16.18 4.60
N SER A 65 -11.78 17.30 3.90
CA SER A 65 -12.69 17.69 2.81
C SER A 65 -12.78 16.61 1.74
N LEU A 66 -13.95 16.45 1.13
CA LEU A 66 -14.18 15.43 0.09
C LEU A 66 -13.28 15.60 -1.14
N ALA A 67 -12.78 16.81 -1.38
CA ALA A 67 -11.82 17.06 -2.45
C ALA A 67 -10.42 16.50 -2.13
N CYS A 68 -10.06 16.48 -0.84
CA CYS A 68 -8.77 16.02 -0.35
C CYS A 68 -8.77 14.56 0.08
N ASP A 69 -9.77 14.12 0.85
CA ASP A 69 -9.95 12.72 1.27
C ASP A 69 -10.59 11.87 0.17
N THR A 70 -9.88 11.78 -0.96
CA THR A 70 -10.34 11.08 -2.15
C THR A 70 -9.36 9.97 -2.56
N PRO A 71 -9.86 8.83 -3.08
CA PRO A 71 -9.00 7.78 -3.61
C PRO A 71 -8.18 8.26 -4.81
N TRP A 72 -6.91 7.83 -4.88
CA TRP A 72 -6.03 8.16 -6.00
C TRP A 72 -5.06 7.02 -6.34
N TYR A 73 -4.02 7.33 -7.11
CA TYR A 73 -3.07 6.36 -7.67
C TYR A 73 -1.66 6.56 -7.13
N LEU A 74 -0.85 5.48 -7.12
CA LEU A 74 0.61 5.59 -6.97
C LEU A 74 1.24 6.08 -8.27
N ILE A 75 0.85 5.47 -9.40
CA ILE A 75 1.23 5.88 -10.75
C ILE A 75 0.16 5.39 -11.74
N THR A 76 -0.16 6.21 -12.75
CA THR A 76 -1.01 5.87 -13.89
C THR A 76 -0.20 5.81 -15.19
N THR A 77 -0.80 5.32 -16.28
CA THR A 77 -0.18 5.36 -17.62
C THR A 77 0.10 6.79 -18.12
N ASN A 78 -0.61 7.78 -17.57
CA ASN A 78 -0.40 9.19 -17.87
C ASN A 78 0.63 9.85 -16.94
N ASN A 79 1.37 9.05 -16.17
CA ASN A 79 2.38 9.50 -15.22
C ASN A 79 1.79 10.46 -14.17
N GLN A 80 0.72 10.05 -13.51
CA GLN A 80 0.10 10.77 -12.38
C GLN A 80 0.04 9.88 -11.14
N GLY A 81 0.16 10.45 -9.95
CA GLY A 81 0.03 9.73 -8.68
C GLY A 81 1.15 10.05 -7.70
N SER A 82 1.09 9.48 -6.50
CA SER A 82 2.02 9.86 -5.43
C SER A 82 3.48 9.53 -5.74
N PHE A 83 3.80 8.44 -6.43
CA PHE A 83 5.19 8.15 -6.80
C PHE A 83 5.75 9.14 -7.81
N VAL A 84 4.90 9.67 -8.70
CA VAL A 84 5.30 10.72 -9.64
C VAL A 84 5.55 12.03 -8.91
N THR A 85 4.60 12.43 -8.06
CA THR A 85 4.67 13.66 -7.25
C THR A 85 5.88 13.66 -6.32
N THR A 86 6.18 12.52 -5.70
CA THR A 86 7.33 12.36 -4.80
C THR A 86 8.63 12.01 -5.52
N HIS A 87 8.62 12.02 -6.86
CA HIS A 87 9.76 11.77 -7.73
C HIS A 87 10.42 10.39 -7.56
N ILE A 88 9.70 9.41 -7.01
CA ILE A 88 10.16 8.03 -6.92
C ILE A 88 10.14 7.44 -8.34
N PRO A 89 11.30 7.11 -8.95
CA PRO A 89 11.29 6.48 -10.25
C PRO A 89 10.61 5.13 -10.13
N SER A 90 9.51 4.98 -10.86
CA SER A 90 8.61 3.87 -10.69
C SER A 90 7.99 3.44 -12.01
N SER A 91 7.68 2.15 -12.07
CA SER A 91 6.88 1.53 -13.13
C SER A 91 6.00 0.48 -12.48
N PHE A 92 5.05 -0.07 -13.22
CA PHE A 92 4.18 -1.10 -12.68
C PHE A 92 3.88 -2.19 -13.70
N VAL A 93 3.46 -3.33 -13.17
CA VAL A 93 2.85 -4.40 -13.94
C VAL A 93 1.48 -4.72 -13.37
N ILE A 94 0.63 -5.28 -14.21
CA ILE A 94 -0.68 -5.80 -13.81
C ILE A 94 -0.47 -7.17 -13.14
N GLY A 95 -1.16 -7.38 -12.03
CA GLY A 95 -1.10 -8.58 -11.21
C GLY A 95 0.06 -8.60 -10.23
N ALA A 96 0.19 -9.75 -9.54
CA ALA A 96 1.31 -10.02 -8.66
C ALA A 96 2.58 -10.38 -9.43
N LEU A 97 3.73 -10.03 -8.85
CA LEU A 97 5.02 -10.55 -9.30
C LEU A 97 5.17 -12.02 -8.94
N PRO A 98 5.97 -12.80 -9.67
CA PRO A 98 6.53 -14.04 -9.14
C PRO A 98 7.45 -13.74 -7.94
N VAL A 99 7.48 -14.60 -6.91
CA VAL A 99 8.25 -14.29 -5.68
C VAL A 99 9.74 -14.05 -5.93
N HIS A 100 10.33 -14.73 -6.91
CA HIS A 100 11.74 -14.56 -7.23
C HIS A 100 12.07 -13.14 -7.72
N LYS A 101 11.12 -12.46 -8.38
CA LYS A 101 11.26 -11.05 -8.79
C LYS A 101 11.14 -10.13 -7.58
N LEU A 102 10.14 -10.34 -6.72
CA LEU A 102 10.03 -9.60 -5.45
C LEU A 102 11.33 -9.70 -4.63
N MET A 103 11.85 -10.91 -4.45
CA MET A 103 13.09 -11.13 -3.71
C MET A 103 14.27 -10.41 -4.35
N ALA A 104 14.37 -10.40 -5.68
CA ALA A 104 15.44 -9.71 -6.40
C ALA A 104 15.39 -8.17 -6.25
N GLU A 105 14.20 -7.58 -6.13
CA GLU A 105 14.04 -6.15 -5.85
C GLU A 105 14.49 -5.82 -4.42
N ILE A 106 14.02 -6.59 -3.44
CA ILE A 106 14.41 -6.43 -2.03
C ILE A 106 15.92 -6.64 -1.83
N ASP A 107 16.51 -7.62 -2.52
CA ASP A 107 17.96 -7.86 -2.50
C ASP A 107 18.78 -6.70 -3.08
N GLN A 108 18.17 -5.85 -3.90
CA GLN A 108 18.78 -4.63 -4.43
C GLN A 108 18.44 -3.39 -3.59
N GLY A 109 17.85 -3.57 -2.40
CA GLY A 109 17.46 -2.46 -1.53
C GLY A 109 16.22 -1.70 -2.01
N ARG A 110 15.40 -2.30 -2.88
CA ARG A 110 14.22 -1.65 -3.45
C ARG A 110 12.92 -2.19 -2.87
N LEU A 111 12.05 -1.28 -2.46
CA LEU A 111 10.69 -1.59 -2.01
C LEU A 111 9.82 -2.01 -3.20
N VAL A 112 8.81 -2.83 -2.95
CA VAL A 112 7.75 -3.12 -3.93
C VAL A 112 6.41 -2.77 -3.31
N ALA A 113 5.68 -1.84 -3.92
CA ALA A 113 4.33 -1.50 -3.52
C ALA A 113 3.30 -2.32 -4.32
N PHE A 114 2.12 -2.50 -3.78
CA PHE A 114 1.06 -3.29 -4.38
C PHE A 114 -0.27 -2.60 -4.27
N LYS A 115 -1.11 -2.72 -5.30
CA LYS A 115 -2.53 -2.40 -5.24
C LYS A 115 -3.31 -3.67 -5.01
N LEU A 116 -4.10 -3.66 -3.95
CA LEU A 116 -5.09 -4.67 -3.64
C LEU A 116 -6.45 -4.16 -4.09
N GLU A 117 -7.26 -5.03 -4.70
CA GLU A 117 -8.70 -4.81 -4.80
C GLU A 117 -9.36 -5.58 -3.68
N ILE A 118 -10.18 -4.88 -2.89
CA ILE A 118 -10.89 -5.44 -1.75
C ILE A 118 -12.37 -5.48 -2.11
N THR A 119 -13.00 -6.62 -1.89
CA THR A 119 -14.46 -6.76 -1.91
C THR A 119 -14.96 -6.84 -0.48
N LEU A 120 -16.10 -6.20 -0.21
CA LEU A 120 -16.70 -6.22 1.12
C LEU A 120 -17.94 -7.11 1.10
N GLU A 121 -18.21 -7.81 2.22
CA GLU A 121 -19.42 -8.62 2.36
C GLU A 121 -20.68 -7.74 2.44
N HIS A 122 -20.56 -6.54 3.00
CA HIS A 122 -21.57 -5.49 2.92
C HIS A 122 -21.02 -4.27 2.19
N VAL A 123 -21.92 -3.51 1.60
CA VAL A 123 -21.59 -2.25 0.97
C VAL A 123 -21.30 -1.22 2.07
N LEU A 124 -20.16 -0.51 2.00
CA LEU A 124 -20.00 0.67 2.85
C LEU A 124 -21.02 1.73 2.41
N ASP A 125 -21.90 2.09 3.35
CA ASP A 125 -22.99 3.05 3.13
C ASP A 125 -22.61 4.41 3.75
N PHE A 126 -22.01 5.28 2.95
CA PHE A 126 -21.73 6.65 3.36
C PHE A 126 -22.95 7.53 3.10
N ASN A 127 -23.38 8.32 4.08
CA ASN A 127 -24.33 9.40 3.85
C ASN A 127 -23.56 10.72 3.75
N ILE A 128 -23.50 11.28 2.55
CA ILE A 128 -22.84 12.56 2.27
C ILE A 128 -23.90 13.49 1.68
N ASP A 129 -24.18 14.61 2.37
CA ASP A 129 -25.19 15.60 1.97
C ASP A 129 -26.58 15.01 1.64
N GLY A 130 -26.98 13.94 2.34
CA GLY A 130 -28.25 13.26 2.09
C GLY A 130 -28.22 12.23 0.96
N HIS A 131 -27.06 12.00 0.35
CA HIS A 131 -26.84 10.96 -0.66
C HIS A 131 -26.17 9.73 -0.05
N GLU A 132 -26.80 8.58 -0.22
CA GLU A 132 -26.24 7.28 0.14
C GLU A 132 -25.27 6.82 -0.95
N ILE A 133 -23.99 6.68 -0.61
CA ILE A 133 -22.93 6.17 -1.48
C ILE A 133 -22.62 4.75 -1.06
N LYS A 134 -22.78 3.85 -2.02
CA LYS A 134 -22.58 2.41 -1.89
C LYS A 134 -21.22 1.99 -2.46
N ILE A 135 -20.26 1.61 -1.63
CA ILE A 135 -18.93 1.15 -2.11
C ILE A 135 -18.79 -0.38 -1.94
N PRO A 136 -19.05 -1.18 -2.99
CA PRO A 136 -18.92 -2.64 -2.91
C PRO A 136 -17.46 -3.13 -3.00
N LYS A 137 -16.57 -2.27 -3.53
CA LYS A 137 -15.15 -2.56 -3.72
C LYS A 137 -14.33 -1.30 -3.56
N PHE A 138 -13.15 -1.41 -2.94
CA PHE A 138 -12.18 -0.31 -2.91
C PHE A 138 -10.75 -0.80 -3.11
N GLY A 139 -9.88 0.12 -3.52
CA GLY A 139 -8.45 -0.15 -3.71
C GLY A 139 -7.66 0.15 -2.44
N HIS A 140 -6.71 -0.69 -2.10
CA HIS A 140 -5.78 -0.47 -0.98
C HIS A 140 -4.33 -0.61 -1.42
N PHE A 141 -3.45 0.23 -0.89
CA PHE A 141 -2.03 0.19 -1.21
C PHE A 141 -1.20 -0.22 0.00
N VAL A 142 -0.27 -1.16 -0.23
CA VAL A 142 0.66 -1.69 0.78
C VAL A 142 2.06 -1.82 0.20
N VAL A 143 3.06 -1.96 1.05
CA VAL A 143 4.46 -2.15 0.65
C VAL A 143 5.01 -3.45 1.22
N ILE A 144 5.72 -4.23 0.40
CA ILE A 144 6.59 -5.28 0.91
C ILE A 144 8.00 -4.73 0.99
N ALA A 145 8.60 -4.80 2.18
CA ALA A 145 9.96 -4.33 2.46
C ALA A 145 10.89 -5.45 2.97
N GLY A 146 10.42 -6.70 2.94
CA GLY A 146 11.25 -7.82 3.35
C GLY A 146 10.68 -9.18 3.02
N TYR A 147 11.53 -10.20 3.07
CA TYR A 147 11.16 -11.58 2.93
C TYR A 147 12.03 -12.51 3.79
N GLU A 148 11.53 -13.71 4.02
CA GLU A 148 12.25 -14.81 4.64
C GLU A 148 11.86 -16.13 3.96
N SER A 149 12.86 -16.89 3.53
CA SER A 149 12.67 -18.25 3.03
C SER A 149 13.53 -19.21 3.85
N SER A 150 12.91 -20.28 4.31
CA SER A 150 13.64 -21.38 4.95
C SER A 150 14.07 -22.46 3.93
N MET A 151 13.69 -22.35 2.66
CA MET A 151 13.87 -23.41 1.67
C MET A 151 15.01 -23.10 0.70
N ALA A 152 15.71 -24.15 0.24
CA ALA A 152 16.75 -24.01 -0.79
C ALA A 152 16.16 -23.59 -2.16
N SER A 153 14.89 -23.90 -2.40
CA SER A 153 14.13 -23.50 -3.58
C SER A 153 12.93 -22.64 -3.16
N PRO A 154 13.10 -21.31 -3.08
CA PRO A 154 12.02 -20.38 -2.75
C PRO A 154 10.91 -20.41 -3.80
N ASN A 155 9.65 -20.40 -3.35
CA ASN A 155 8.45 -20.27 -4.17
C ASN A 155 7.35 -19.54 -3.39
N ASP A 156 6.27 -19.18 -4.08
CA ASP A 156 5.20 -18.34 -3.53
C ASP A 156 4.58 -18.92 -2.23
N GLN A 157 4.56 -20.25 -2.09
CA GLN A 157 3.97 -20.94 -0.94
C GLN A 157 4.89 -20.98 0.29
N ASN A 158 6.20 -20.81 0.11
CA ASN A 158 7.20 -21.05 1.17
C ASN A 158 8.02 -19.82 1.58
N VAL A 159 7.84 -18.70 0.87
CA VAL A 159 8.45 -17.42 1.21
C VAL A 159 7.48 -16.63 2.07
N MET A 160 7.92 -16.26 3.27
CA MET A 160 7.24 -15.31 4.13
C MET A 160 7.60 -13.89 3.69
N VAL A 161 6.63 -12.99 3.61
CA VAL A 161 6.82 -11.58 3.25
C VAL A 161 6.46 -10.66 4.42
N TYR A 162 7.13 -9.52 4.48
CA TYR A 162 6.95 -8.49 5.51
C TYR A 162 6.16 -7.33 4.88
N VAL A 163 4.85 -7.33 5.11
CA VAL A 163 3.88 -6.42 4.48
C VAL A 163 3.62 -5.25 5.41
N HIS A 164 3.97 -4.05 4.97
CA HIS A 164 3.70 -2.79 5.64
C HIS A 164 2.41 -2.16 5.09
N ASP A 165 1.49 -1.91 6.00
CA ASP A 165 0.12 -1.48 5.69
C ASP A 165 -0.16 -0.13 6.36
N PRO A 166 -0.54 0.92 5.60
CA PRO A 166 -0.91 2.22 6.17
C PRO A 166 -2.05 2.18 7.18
N PHE A 167 -2.87 1.13 7.22
CA PHE A 167 -3.90 0.96 8.24
C PHE A 167 -3.36 0.34 9.55
N SER A 168 -2.17 -0.26 9.59
CA SER A 168 -1.70 -0.96 10.79
C SER A 168 -1.16 0.00 11.85
N LEU A 169 -1.74 -0.03 13.05
CA LEU A 169 -1.37 0.86 14.16
C LEU A 169 -0.41 0.23 15.19
N GLU A 170 -0.17 -1.09 15.17
CA GLU A 170 0.49 -1.77 16.31
C GLU A 170 1.81 -2.49 16.04
N LYS A 171 2.11 -2.93 14.82
CA LYS A 171 3.30 -3.80 14.57
C LYS A 171 4.24 -3.36 13.46
N GLY A 172 3.97 -2.23 12.80
CA GLY A 172 4.76 -1.73 11.67
C GLY A 172 4.65 -2.57 10.39
N TYR A 173 4.47 -3.88 10.50
CA TYR A 173 4.21 -4.82 9.39
C TYR A 173 3.48 -6.09 9.86
N SER A 174 2.87 -6.80 8.91
CA SER A 174 2.32 -8.15 9.04
C SER A 174 3.19 -9.16 8.29
N THR A 175 3.16 -10.43 8.72
CA THR A 175 3.88 -11.52 8.05
C THR A 175 2.95 -12.63 7.60
N MET A 176 3.11 -13.09 6.36
CA MET A 176 2.38 -14.22 5.77
C MET A 176 3.15 -14.81 4.60
N THR A 177 2.73 -15.97 4.08
CA THR A 177 3.31 -16.50 2.84
C THR A 177 2.96 -15.60 1.66
N TYR A 178 3.80 -15.57 0.64
CA TYR A 178 3.56 -14.73 -0.54
C TYR A 178 2.28 -15.15 -1.29
N GLU A 179 1.99 -16.43 -1.37
CA GLU A 179 0.73 -16.97 -1.92
C GLU A 179 -0.51 -16.41 -1.19
N VAL A 180 -0.47 -16.37 0.15
CA VAL A 180 -1.56 -15.80 0.95
C VAL A 180 -1.67 -14.30 0.72
N PHE A 181 -0.55 -13.58 0.63
CA PHE A 181 -0.56 -12.16 0.30
C PHE A 181 -1.22 -11.88 -1.07
N GLN A 182 -0.92 -12.70 -2.08
CA GLN A 182 -1.43 -12.49 -3.44
C GLN A 182 -2.95 -12.69 -3.56
N THR A 183 -3.52 -13.59 -2.76
CA THR A 183 -4.88 -14.13 -2.99
C THR A 183 -5.86 -13.95 -1.83
N ASN A 184 -5.36 -13.64 -0.63
CA ASN A 184 -6.16 -13.60 0.58
C ASN A 184 -5.56 -12.67 1.66
N TYR A 185 -5.05 -11.51 1.23
CA TYR A 185 -4.50 -10.53 2.17
C TYR A 185 -5.61 -9.92 3.03
N LYS A 186 -5.55 -10.13 4.35
CA LYS A 186 -6.51 -9.55 5.30
C LYS A 186 -5.99 -8.22 5.84
N CYS A 187 -6.39 -7.12 5.23
CA CYS A 187 -6.14 -5.77 5.75
C CYS A 187 -6.68 -5.67 7.19
N HIS A 188 -5.90 -5.09 8.11
CA HIS A 188 -6.38 -4.77 9.47
C HIS A 188 -6.98 -5.96 10.26
N GLY A 189 -6.49 -7.19 10.03
CA GLY A 189 -7.05 -8.40 10.66
C GLY A 189 -8.37 -8.90 10.05
N GLY A 190 -8.79 -8.34 8.91
CA GLY A 190 -10.00 -8.72 8.18
C GLY A 190 -11.20 -7.79 8.40
N VAL A 191 -10.95 -6.57 8.87
CA VAL A 191 -11.98 -5.64 9.35
C VAL A 191 -11.81 -4.28 8.70
N VAL A 192 -12.88 -3.74 8.11
CA VAL A 192 -12.98 -2.32 7.76
C VAL A 192 -14.05 -1.70 8.65
N ALA A 193 -13.72 -0.60 9.32
CA ALA A 193 -14.70 0.15 10.09
C ALA A 193 -15.62 0.92 9.14
N ASP A 194 -16.90 0.55 9.10
CA ASP A 194 -17.95 1.39 8.53
C ASP A 194 -18.25 2.53 9.52
N ALA A 195 -18.00 3.77 9.09
CA ALA A 195 -18.21 4.97 9.90
C ALA A 195 -19.69 5.20 10.29
N ASN A 196 -20.65 4.58 9.60
CA ASN A 196 -22.08 4.76 9.82
C ASN A 196 -22.83 3.52 10.35
N SER A 197 -22.16 2.36 10.47
CA SER A 197 -22.82 1.13 10.94
C SER A 197 -22.98 1.10 12.45
N THR A 198 -24.24 0.95 12.90
CA THR A 198 -24.57 0.64 14.30
C THR A 198 -24.18 -0.78 14.73
N ASN A 199 -23.82 -1.65 13.77
CA ASN A 199 -23.48 -3.04 14.02
C ASN A 199 -21.99 -3.35 14.00
N GLY A 200 -21.14 -2.38 13.66
CA GLY A 200 -19.69 -2.43 13.84
C GLY A 200 -18.99 -3.54 13.05
N ILE A 201 -18.05 -3.14 12.18
CA ILE A 201 -17.05 -3.99 11.54
C ILE A 201 -17.59 -4.88 10.40
N ASP A 202 -17.19 -4.57 9.17
CA ASP A 202 -17.41 -5.45 8.01
C ASP A 202 -16.23 -6.40 7.78
N SER A 203 -16.55 -7.66 7.50
CA SER A 203 -15.59 -8.69 7.10
C SER A 203 -15.07 -8.42 5.68
N VAL A 204 -13.75 -8.35 5.57
CA VAL A 204 -13.05 -8.25 4.28
C VAL A 204 -12.98 -9.63 3.61
N THR A 205 -13.49 -9.75 2.38
CA THR A 205 -13.37 -10.99 1.57
C THR A 205 -12.75 -10.73 0.19
N GLY A 206 -12.05 -11.73 -0.34
CA GLY A 206 -11.58 -11.69 -1.74
C GLY A 206 -10.58 -10.58 -2.06
N CYS A 207 -9.62 -10.33 -1.17
CA CYS A 207 -8.55 -9.36 -1.40
C CYS A 207 -7.50 -9.92 -2.35
N ILE A 208 -7.37 -9.30 -3.53
CA ILE A 208 -6.46 -9.77 -4.59
C ILE A 208 -5.48 -8.68 -5.02
N VAL A 209 -4.24 -9.07 -5.30
CA VAL A 209 -3.26 -8.16 -5.89
C VAL A 209 -3.61 -7.89 -7.36
N THR A 210 -3.86 -6.63 -7.69
CA THR A 210 -4.18 -6.20 -9.06
C THR A 210 -3.00 -5.54 -9.76
N HIS A 211 -2.08 -4.95 -9.01
CA HIS A 211 -0.90 -4.27 -9.56
C HIS A 211 0.29 -4.41 -8.61
N SER A 212 1.48 -4.49 -9.21
CA SER A 212 2.77 -4.43 -8.51
C SER A 212 3.57 -3.24 -9.03
N PHE A 213 4.05 -2.40 -8.13
CA PHE A 213 4.75 -1.16 -8.42
C PHE A 213 6.20 -1.27 -7.97
N PHE A 214 7.10 -1.05 -8.91
CA PHE A 214 8.52 -0.98 -8.66
C PHE A 214 8.87 0.42 -8.16
N THR A 215 9.77 0.47 -7.19
CA THR A 215 10.35 1.72 -6.70
C THR A 215 11.87 1.63 -6.83
N SER A 216 12.56 2.77 -6.85
CA SER A 216 14.02 2.80 -6.87
C SER A 216 14.53 4.06 -6.19
N PRO A 217 15.81 4.10 -5.78
CA PRO A 217 16.42 5.32 -5.24
C PRO A 217 16.27 6.48 -6.21
N LEU A 218 16.10 7.69 -5.66
CA LEU A 218 16.11 8.91 -6.45
C LEU A 218 17.43 8.98 -7.23
N GLN A 219 17.35 9.29 -8.52
CA GLN A 219 18.55 9.58 -9.30
C GLN A 219 19.06 10.95 -8.86
N ASN A 220 20.33 11.05 -8.48
CA ASN A 220 20.97 12.35 -8.28
C ASN A 220 20.93 13.08 -9.62
N THR A 221 20.07 14.09 -9.73
CA THR A 221 20.06 15.06 -10.82
C THR A 221 21.19 16.06 -10.64
#